data_AF-A0A952BQ19-F1
#
_entry.id   AF-A0A952BQ19-F1
#
_cell.length_a   1.000
_cell.length_b   1.000
_cell.length_c   1.000
_cell.angle_alpha   90.00
_cell.angle_beta   90.00
_cell.angle_gamma   90.00
#
_symmetry.space_group_name_H-M   'P 1'
#
loop_
_entity.id
_entity.type
_entity.pdbx_description
1 polymer ?
#
loop_
_entity_poly.entity_id
_entity_poly.type
_entity_poly.pdbx_seq_one_letter_code
_entity_poly.pdbx_strand_id
1 'polypeptide(L)'
;MKHDRYRIEHRGGVRTDLGYAGVSIVRVDKQEVWYILSQRRKVLVVAIRPDHLLHFSAHLEGEISRSLIGDSVAADRPAQLFEVIVERHGRRERYYEWVDAEEGLMLKLLSQDRDWSVSYEHVVFSAQPDYYFEVPRGYQRVEAQEQPSEAG
;
A
#
# COMPACT_ATOMS: atom_id res chain seq x y z
N MET A 1 -9.99 3.35 -9.73
CA MET A 1 -9.43 3.69 -8.40
C MET A 1 -8.93 5.12 -8.37
N LYS A 2 -8.94 5.77 -7.20
CA LYS A 2 -8.24 7.03 -6.99
C LYS A 2 -6.77 6.71 -6.71
N HIS A 3 -5.92 6.74 -7.74
CA HIS A 3 -4.49 6.45 -7.60
C HIS A 3 -3.73 7.54 -6.81
N ASP A 4 -4.38 8.66 -6.55
CA ASP A 4 -3.81 9.83 -5.89
C ASP A 4 -4.05 9.86 -4.37
N ARG A 5 -4.89 8.95 -3.85
CA ARG A 5 -5.19 8.86 -2.42
C ARG A 5 -5.72 7.49 -2.00
N TYR A 6 -5.28 7.01 -0.84
CA TYR A 6 -5.78 5.76 -0.26
C TYR A 6 -5.81 5.83 1.26
N ARG A 7 -6.65 5.00 1.86
CA ARG A 7 -6.86 4.90 3.30
C ARG A 7 -6.55 3.48 3.74
N ILE A 8 -5.74 3.35 4.80
CA ILE A 8 -5.36 2.07 5.39
C ILE A 8 -5.83 2.08 6.84
N GLU A 9 -6.58 1.05 7.23
CA GLU A 9 -6.96 0.82 8.62
C GLU A 9 -6.04 -0.26 9.21
N HIS A 10 -5.27 0.11 10.22
CA HIS A 10 -4.20 -0.71 10.76
C HIS A 10 -4.69 -1.56 11.91
N ARG A 11 -4.55 -2.89 11.79
CA ARG A 11 -4.76 -3.79 12.93
C ARG A 11 -3.61 -3.62 13.93
N GLY A 12 -3.89 -3.01 15.08
CA GLY A 12 -2.89 -2.72 16.12
C GLY A 12 -2.28 -1.31 16.08
N GLY A 13 -2.54 -0.55 15.00
CA GLY A 13 -2.14 0.84 14.84
C GLY A 13 -0.67 1.05 14.46
N VAL A 14 -0.38 2.22 13.88
CA VAL A 14 0.98 2.69 13.55
C VAL A 14 1.48 3.57 14.68
N ARG A 15 2.70 3.30 15.19
CA ARG A 15 3.34 4.14 16.19
C ARG A 15 3.82 5.44 15.57
N THR A 16 3.47 6.56 16.20
CA THR A 16 3.92 7.92 15.84
C THR A 16 4.44 8.63 17.09
N ASP A 17 5.04 9.80 16.92
CA ASP A 17 5.50 10.65 18.03
C ASP A 17 4.35 11.14 18.93
N LEU A 18 3.12 11.12 18.41
CA LEU A 18 1.92 11.51 19.15
C LEU A 18 1.10 10.31 19.64
N GLY A 19 1.63 9.09 19.58
CA GLY A 19 0.94 7.86 19.98
C GLY A 19 0.55 6.98 18.79
N TYR A 20 -0.44 6.12 18.96
CA TYR A 20 -0.83 5.15 17.92
C TYR A 20 -1.97 5.70 17.04
N ALA A 21 -1.77 5.60 15.72
CA ALA A 21 -2.77 5.91 14.71
C ALA A 21 -3.41 4.62 14.20
N GLY A 22 -4.73 4.48 14.33
CA GLY A 22 -5.47 3.33 13.80
C GLY A 22 -5.71 3.41 12.30
N VAL A 23 -5.55 4.59 11.71
CA VAL A 23 -5.78 4.85 10.29
C VAL A 23 -4.66 5.72 9.74
N SER A 24 -4.19 5.40 8.54
CA SER A 24 -3.42 6.33 7.71
C SER A 24 -4.21 6.68 6.44
N ILE A 25 -4.13 7.95 6.02
CA ILE A 25 -4.61 8.40 4.72
C ILE A 25 -3.41 8.91 3.97
N VAL A 26 -3.03 8.24 2.88
CA VAL A 26 -1.97 8.72 2.00
C VAL A 26 -2.59 9.59 0.92
N ARG A 27 -2.04 10.79 0.76
CA ARG A 27 -2.46 11.83 -0.20
C ARG A 27 -1.31 12.11 -1.15
N VAL A 28 -1.18 11.30 -2.19
CA VAL A 28 -0.15 11.46 -3.23
C VAL A 28 -0.34 12.80 -3.95
N ASP A 29 -1.60 13.22 -4.14
CA ASP A 29 -1.98 14.54 -4.65
C ASP A 29 -1.41 15.72 -3.82
N LYS A 30 -1.17 15.49 -2.53
CA LYS A 30 -0.64 16.50 -1.60
C LYS A 30 0.80 16.24 -1.15
N GLN A 31 1.40 15.11 -1.54
CA GLN A 31 2.69 14.63 -1.01
C GLN A 31 2.70 14.46 0.52
N GLU A 32 1.55 14.08 1.10
CA GLU A 32 1.35 13.97 2.54
C GLU A 32 0.84 12.58 2.94
N VAL A 33 1.18 12.16 4.17
CA VAL A 33 0.50 11.08 4.88
C VAL A 33 -0.13 11.63 6.15
N TRP A 34 -1.40 11.29 6.36
CA TRP A 34 -2.18 11.72 7.51
C TRP A 34 -2.40 10.54 8.43
N TYR A 35 -1.77 10.56 9.59
CA TYR A 35 -2.00 9.62 10.68
C TYR A 35 -3.16 10.11 11.55
N ILE A 36 -4.26 9.36 11.58
CA ILE A 36 -5.46 9.73 12.33
C ILE A 36 -5.34 9.17 13.76
N LEU A 37 -5.11 10.06 14.73
CA LEU A 37 -5.01 9.72 16.15
C LEU A 37 -6.38 9.92 16.83
N SER A 38 -7.28 8.95 16.65
CA SER A 38 -8.69 9.10 17.04
C SER A 38 -8.89 9.44 18.51
N GLN A 39 -8.13 8.80 19.40
CA GLN A 39 -8.22 9.04 20.85
C GLN A 39 -7.83 10.47 21.25
N ARG A 40 -7.01 11.14 20.44
CA ARG A 40 -6.52 12.51 20.69
C ARG A 40 -7.25 13.56 19.85
N ARG A 41 -8.12 13.13 18.92
CA ARG A 41 -8.75 14.00 17.92
C ARG A 41 -7.71 14.85 17.17
N LYS A 42 -6.61 14.21 16.76
CA LYS A 42 -5.53 14.85 16.00
C LYS A 42 -5.27 14.12 14.69
N VAL A 43 -4.83 14.87 13.69
CA VAL A 43 -4.24 14.33 12.47
C VAL A 43 -2.79 14.76 12.45
N LEU A 44 -1.87 13.81 12.58
CA LEU A 44 -0.45 14.06 12.38
C LEU A 44 -0.16 13.97 10.88
N VAL A 45 0.39 15.03 10.32
CA VAL A 45 0.72 15.15 8.91
C VAL A 45 2.22 14.98 8.77
N VAL A 46 2.65 14.08 7.88
CA VAL A 46 4.06 13.87 7.54
C VAL A 46 4.23 13.95 6.03
N ALA A 47 5.44 14.27 5.59
CA ALA A 47 5.82 14.13 4.18
C ALA A 47 5.70 12.67 3.74
N ILE A 48 5.26 12.46 2.50
CA ILE A 48 5.25 11.13 1.90
C ILE A 48 6.67 10.60 1.73
N ARG A 49 6.81 9.28 1.79
CA ARG A 49 8.08 8.55 1.67
C ARG A 49 7.82 7.28 0.85
N PRO A 50 8.85 6.68 0.23
CA PRO A 50 8.66 5.49 -0.60
C PRO A 50 7.96 4.32 0.13
N ASP A 51 8.23 4.14 1.43
CA ASP A 51 7.59 3.10 2.26
C ASP A 51 6.09 3.31 2.48
N HIS A 52 5.58 4.52 2.25
CA HIS A 52 4.14 4.80 2.32
C HIS A 52 3.39 4.41 1.05
N LEU A 53 4.08 4.22 -0.08
CA LEU A 53 3.50 3.97 -1.39
C LEU A 53 3.10 2.51 -1.56
N LEU A 54 1.78 2.27 -1.58
CA LEU A 54 1.26 0.95 -1.92
C LEU A 54 1.42 0.70 -3.43
N HIS A 55 2.04 -0.43 -3.75
CA HIS A 55 2.15 -0.89 -5.13
C HIS A 55 0.83 -1.58 -5.50
N PHE A 56 -0.05 -0.83 -6.17
CA PHE A 56 -1.31 -1.37 -6.71
C PHE A 56 -1.14 -1.91 -8.14
N SER A 57 -0.01 -1.62 -8.79
CA SER A 57 0.29 -2.13 -10.12
C SER A 57 0.81 -3.55 -10.07
N ALA A 58 0.46 -4.35 -11.06
CA ALA A 58 1.08 -5.66 -11.29
C ALA A 58 2.60 -5.57 -11.54
N HIS A 59 3.14 -4.43 -11.99
CA HIS A 59 4.58 -4.34 -12.23
C HIS A 59 5.38 -4.14 -10.94
N LEU A 60 6.33 -5.04 -10.70
CA LEU A 60 7.23 -4.96 -9.57
C LEU A 60 8.43 -4.07 -9.92
N GLU A 61 8.84 -3.18 -9.01
CA GLU A 61 10.10 -2.44 -9.24
C GLU A 61 11.28 -3.43 -9.30
N GLY A 62 12.14 -3.23 -10.31
CA GLY A 62 13.22 -4.14 -10.65
C GLY A 62 12.82 -5.31 -11.56
N GLU A 63 11.57 -5.38 -12.04
CA GLU A 63 11.11 -6.43 -12.97
C GLU A 63 11.96 -6.48 -14.25
N ILE A 64 12.55 -7.64 -14.51
CA ILE A 64 13.33 -7.95 -15.73
C ILE A 64 12.49 -8.77 -16.70
N SER A 65 11.65 -9.68 -16.19
CA SER A 65 10.80 -10.52 -17.04
C SER A 65 9.52 -10.93 -16.34
N ARG A 66 8.47 -11.09 -17.14
CA ARG A 66 7.16 -11.61 -16.75
C ARG A 66 6.70 -12.64 -17.77
N SER A 67 6.24 -13.77 -17.28
CA SER A 67 5.69 -14.86 -18.09
C SER A 67 4.33 -15.25 -17.55
N LEU A 68 3.31 -15.24 -18.40
CA LEU A 68 1.99 -15.76 -18.05
C LEU A 68 2.08 -17.28 -17.89
N ILE A 69 1.67 -17.80 -16.73
CA ILE A 69 1.52 -19.23 -16.47
C ILE A 69 0.13 -19.68 -16.92
N GLY A 70 -0.91 -18.88 -16.63
CA GLY A 70 -2.28 -19.16 -17.06
C GLY A 70 -3.33 -18.52 -16.16
N ASP A 71 -4.59 -18.90 -16.39
CA ASP A 71 -5.73 -18.43 -15.61
C ASP A 71 -5.77 -19.09 -14.22
N SER A 72 -6.26 -18.35 -13.24
CA SER A 72 -6.33 -18.73 -11.83
C SER A 72 -7.46 -18.00 -11.11
N VAL A 73 -7.54 -18.20 -9.80
CA VAL A 73 -8.47 -17.49 -8.91
C VAL A 73 -7.71 -17.03 -7.67
N ALA A 74 -7.88 -15.77 -7.29
CA ALA A 74 -7.35 -15.19 -6.05
C ALA A 74 -8.35 -14.16 -5.51
N ALA A 75 -8.43 -14.00 -4.18
CA ALA A 75 -9.39 -13.08 -3.53
C ALA A 75 -10.85 -13.26 -4.01
N ASP A 76 -11.26 -14.50 -4.28
CA ASP A 76 -12.56 -14.87 -4.88
C ASP A 76 -12.86 -14.24 -6.25
N ARG A 77 -11.82 -13.87 -7.00
CA ARG A 77 -11.92 -13.20 -8.31
C ARG A 77 -11.10 -13.92 -9.39
N PRO A 78 -11.53 -13.85 -10.67
CA PRO A 78 -10.72 -14.31 -11.79
C PRO A 78 -9.37 -13.58 -11.83
N ALA A 79 -8.30 -14.36 -11.96
CA ALA A 79 -6.94 -13.83 -11.94
C ALA A 79 -6.09 -14.50 -13.02
N GLN A 80 -5.01 -13.81 -13.41
CA GLN A 80 -3.93 -14.38 -14.20
C GLN A 80 -2.72 -14.61 -13.30
N LEU A 81 -2.15 -15.80 -13.37
CA LEU A 81 -0.93 -16.17 -12.65
C LEU A 81 0.28 -15.91 -13.54
N PHE A 82 1.23 -15.14 -13.02
CA PHE A 82 2.49 -14.84 -13.66
C PHE A 82 3.67 -15.40 -12.86
N GLU A 83 4.70 -15.80 -13.58
CA GLU A 83 6.05 -15.87 -13.06
C GLU A 83 6.73 -14.53 -13.34
N VAL A 84 7.28 -13.90 -12.30
CA VAL A 84 7.96 -12.60 -12.41
C VAL A 84 9.39 -12.74 -11.87
N ILE A 85 10.36 -12.24 -12.62
CA ILE A 85 11.77 -12.17 -12.20
C ILE A 85 12.13 -10.70 -12.01
N VAL A 86 12.67 -10.37 -10.84
CA VAL A 86 13.17 -9.03 -10.54
C VAL A 86 14.66 -9.07 -10.22
N GLU A 87 15.35 -7.94 -10.39
CA GLU A 87 16.68 -7.71 -9.85
C GLU A 87 16.66 -6.54 -8.87
N ARG A 88 16.97 -6.83 -7.61
CA ARG A 88 17.06 -5.86 -6.52
C ARG A 88 18.29 -6.16 -5.68
N HIS A 89 18.99 -5.10 -5.26
CA HIS A 89 20.18 -5.21 -4.42
C HIS A 89 21.25 -6.19 -4.98
N GLY A 90 21.37 -6.26 -6.31
CA GLY A 90 22.30 -7.17 -7.00
C GLY A 90 21.92 -8.66 -6.94
N ARG A 91 20.69 -8.99 -6.53
CA ARG A 91 20.16 -10.35 -6.48
C ARG A 91 19.00 -10.49 -7.44
N ARG A 92 18.96 -11.63 -8.13
CA ARG A 92 17.81 -12.04 -8.93
C ARG A 92 16.83 -12.80 -8.04
N GLU A 93 15.61 -12.31 -7.98
CA GLU A 93 14.52 -12.91 -7.21
C GLU A 93 13.41 -13.33 -8.18
N ARG A 94 12.67 -14.36 -7.80
CA ARG A 94 11.54 -14.88 -8.58
C ARG A 94 10.30 -14.96 -7.72
N TYR A 95 9.20 -14.54 -8.32
CA TYR A 95 7.90 -14.46 -7.69
C TYR A 95 6.83 -15.15 -8.54
N TYR A 96 5.81 -15.65 -7.84
CA TYR A 96 4.52 -15.95 -8.42
C TYR A 96 3.56 -14.83 -8.06
N GLU A 97 2.96 -14.21 -9.07
CA GLU A 97 2.06 -13.08 -8.92
C GLU A 97 0.68 -13.42 -9.49
N TRP A 98 -0.38 -13.20 -8.71
CA TRP A 98 -1.76 -13.28 -9.18
C TRP A 98 -2.26 -11.86 -9.40
N VAL A 99 -2.69 -11.57 -10.63
CA VAL A 99 -3.19 -10.27 -11.03
C VAL A 99 -4.66 -10.41 -11.40
N ASP A 100 -5.52 -9.52 -10.91
CA ASP A 100 -6.92 -9.45 -11.29
C ASP A 100 -7.05 -9.31 -12.82
N ALA A 101 -7.82 -10.20 -13.44
CA ALA A 101 -7.88 -10.30 -14.90
C ALA A 101 -8.60 -9.12 -15.56
N GLU A 102 -9.42 -8.37 -14.82
CA GLU A 102 -10.21 -7.24 -15.33
C GLU A 102 -9.55 -5.90 -14.97
N GLU A 103 -9.11 -5.76 -13.73
CA GLU A 103 -8.68 -4.48 -13.15
C GLU A 103 -7.14 -4.35 -13.06
N GLY A 104 -6.39 -5.42 -13.32
CA GLY A 104 -4.92 -5.38 -13.34
C GLY A 104 -4.26 -5.19 -11.97
N LEU A 105 -5.02 -5.38 -10.88
CA LEU A 105 -4.55 -5.26 -9.50
C LEU A 105 -3.79 -6.52 -9.07
N MET A 106 -2.61 -6.38 -8.45
CA MET A 106 -1.95 -7.50 -7.78
C MET A 106 -2.82 -7.99 -6.61
N LEU A 107 -3.31 -9.22 -6.69
CA LEU A 107 -4.13 -9.87 -5.67
C LEU A 107 -3.30 -10.69 -4.68
N LYS A 108 -2.20 -11.28 -5.15
CA LYS A 108 -1.29 -12.07 -4.33
C LYS A 108 0.11 -12.08 -4.94
N LEU A 109 1.11 -12.08 -4.07
CA LEU A 109 2.50 -12.26 -4.40
C LEU A 109 3.13 -13.29 -3.47
N LEU A 110 3.87 -14.23 -4.03
CA LEU A 110 4.51 -15.34 -3.32
C LEU A 110 5.95 -15.48 -3.79
N SER A 111 6.89 -15.55 -2.85
CA SER A 111 8.29 -15.86 -3.17
C SER A 111 8.43 -17.28 -3.72
N GLN A 112 9.37 -17.49 -4.64
CA GLN A 112 9.58 -18.82 -5.24
C GLN A 112 9.87 -19.91 -4.19
N ASP A 113 10.63 -19.58 -3.15
CA ASP A 113 10.99 -20.44 -2.03
C ASP A 113 9.88 -20.55 -0.95
N ARG A 114 8.81 -19.75 -1.09
CA ARG A 114 7.62 -19.76 -0.23
C ARG A 114 7.90 -19.42 1.23
N ASP A 115 8.99 -18.70 1.48
CA ASP A 115 9.31 -18.18 2.80
C ASP A 115 8.40 -17.02 3.22
N TRP A 116 7.80 -16.30 2.26
CA TRP A 116 6.81 -15.27 2.52
C TRP A 116 5.78 -15.11 1.39
N SER A 117 4.64 -14.50 1.74
CA SER A 117 3.63 -14.06 0.78
C SER A 117 2.87 -12.85 1.28
N VAL A 118 2.31 -12.08 0.35
CA VAL A 118 1.30 -11.03 0.62
C VAL A 118 0.08 -11.30 -0.24
N SER A 119 -1.11 -11.08 0.31
CA SER A 119 -2.36 -11.27 -0.41
C SER A 119 -3.45 -10.33 0.09
N TYR A 120 -4.33 -9.93 -0.82
CA TYR A 120 -5.61 -9.32 -0.49
C TYR A 120 -6.66 -10.41 -0.36
N GLU A 121 -7.43 -10.40 0.72
CA GLU A 121 -8.47 -11.41 0.98
C GLU A 121 -9.84 -10.99 0.43
N HIS A 122 -10.23 -9.72 0.63
CA HIS A 122 -11.54 -9.20 0.22
C HIS A 122 -11.36 -7.94 -0.64
N VAL A 123 -11.46 -8.09 -1.96
CA VAL A 123 -11.27 -7.00 -2.92
C VAL A 123 -12.60 -6.59 -3.52
N VAL A 124 -12.99 -5.33 -3.30
CA VAL A 124 -14.25 -4.75 -3.80
C VAL A 124 -13.97 -3.48 -4.57
N PHE A 125 -14.33 -3.47 -5.85
CA PHE A 125 -14.24 -2.29 -6.71
C PHE A 125 -15.53 -1.47 -6.58
N SER A 126 -15.41 -0.25 -6.03
CA SER A 126 -16.55 0.64 -5.83
C SER A 126 -16.11 2.09 -5.77
N ALA A 127 -17.04 3.01 -6.06
CA ALA A 127 -16.81 4.43 -5.88
C ALA A 127 -16.67 4.74 -4.38
N GLN A 128 -15.54 5.35 -3.99
CA GLN A 128 -15.27 5.73 -2.61
C GLN A 128 -15.60 7.22 -2.38
N PRO A 129 -16.51 7.53 -1.44
CA PRO A 129 -16.82 8.91 -1.05
C PRO A 129 -15.59 9.73 -0.66
N ASP A 130 -15.57 11.02 -1.03
CA ASP A 130 -14.43 11.90 -0.74
C ASP A 130 -14.17 12.07 0.75
N TYR A 131 -15.22 12.07 1.58
CA TYR A 131 -15.10 12.29 3.02
C TYR A 131 -14.22 11.24 3.73
N TYR A 132 -13.99 10.05 3.13
CA TYR A 132 -13.06 9.07 3.69
C TYR A 132 -11.60 9.53 3.65
N PHE A 133 -11.29 10.52 2.81
CA PHE A 133 -9.95 11.06 2.55
C PHE A 133 -9.77 12.49 3.07
N GLU A 134 -10.73 13.00 3.84
CA GLU A 134 -10.71 14.33 4.43
C GLU A 134 -10.46 14.28 5.95
N VAL A 135 -10.02 15.41 6.52
CA VAL A 135 -9.78 15.50 7.96
C VAL A 135 -11.10 15.29 8.72
N PRO A 136 -11.17 14.36 9.68
CA PRO A 136 -12.39 14.14 10.44
C PRO A 136 -12.84 15.40 11.17
N ARG A 137 -14.16 15.64 11.24
CA ARG A 137 -14.71 16.86 11.83
C ARG A 137 -14.24 17.05 13.27
N GLY A 138 -13.71 18.24 13.55
CA GLY A 138 -13.24 18.62 14.88
C GLY A 138 -11.95 17.94 15.31
N TYR A 139 -11.15 17.44 14.36
CA TYR A 139 -9.77 17.04 14.59
C TYR A 139 -8.84 18.22 14.31
N GLN A 140 -7.77 18.33 15.10
CA GLN A 140 -6.71 19.31 14.87
C GLN A 140 -5.60 18.70 14.01
N ARG A 141 -5.19 19.39 12.95
CA ARG A 141 -3.98 19.04 12.19
C ARG A 141 -2.74 19.46 12.97
N VAL A 142 -1.74 18.58 13.00
CA VAL A 142 -0.42 18.83 13.56
C VAL A 142 0.58 18.39 12.51
N GLU A 143 1.45 19.31 12.08
CA GLU A 143 2.55 18.98 11.19
C GLU A 143 3.67 18.33 12.01
N ALA A 144 4.24 17.23 11.51
CA ALA A 144 5.43 16.66 12.12
C ALA A 144 6.61 17.63 11.98
N GLN A 145 7.42 17.75 13.02
CA GLN A 145 8.68 18.47 12.91
C GLN A 145 9.66 17.57 12.15
N GLU A 146 10.18 18.06 11.02
CA GLU A 146 11.28 17.39 10.32
C GLU A 146 12.48 17.32 11.27
N GLN A 147 12.79 16.14 11.81
CA GLN A 147 14.12 15.90 12.36
C GLN A 147 15.04 15.57 11.17
N PRO A 148 16.16 16.29 11.00
CA PRO A 148 17.12 15.93 9.97
C PRO A 148 17.57 14.49 10.23
N SER A 149 17.40 13.62 9.25
CA SER A 149 17.90 12.25 9.32
C SER A 149 19.42 12.31 9.48
N GLU A 150 19.94 11.76 10.57
CA GLU A 150 21.37 11.49 10.70
C GLU A 150 21.77 10.55 9.55
N ALA A 151 22.55 11.09 8.62
CA ALA A 151 23.23 10.31 7.61
C ALA A 151 24.32 9.47 8.30
N GLY A 152 24.14 8.14 8.29
CA GLY A 152 25.18 7.17 8.62
C GLY A 152 25.95 6.74 7.39
#